data_AF-A0A7V5LE85-F1
#
_entry.id   AF-A0A7V5LE85-F1
#
_cell.length_a   1.000
_cell.length_b   1.000
_cell.length_c   1.000
_cell.angle_alpha   90.00
_cell.angle_beta   90.00
_cell.angle_gamma   90.00
#
_symmetry.space_group_name_H-M   'P 1'
#
loop_
_entity.id
_entity.type
_entity.pdbx_description
1 polymer ?
#
loop_
_entity_poly.entity_id
_entity_poly.type
_entity_poly.pdbx_seq_one_letter_code
_entity_poly.pdbx_strand_id
1 'polypeptide(L)'
;MKRVLILGIIICCMTANAEPTVERNQLGFRDWLGGRSGSAFNLLDRSRLTVQHNISFGISSGSGGSIARSLYATTIGYKLSDPVSLTFLLGFQNSRYSGNMGIPADYNSFIGGFAFDYRPRKDIYLHFELLQSPRLLYMNSPYQGDVSPLLKR
;
A
#
# COMPACT_ATOMS: atom_id res chain seq x y z
N MET A 1 31.70 -22.48 -14.53
CA MET A 1 30.47 -22.89 -13.80
C MET A 1 29.50 -21.74 -13.47
N LYS A 2 29.95 -20.50 -13.19
CA LYS A 2 29.05 -19.38 -12.83
C LYS A 2 28.19 -18.79 -13.98
N ARG A 3 28.53 -19.05 -15.25
CA ARG A 3 27.80 -18.51 -16.42
C ARG A 3 26.57 -19.33 -16.84
N VAL A 4 26.46 -20.58 -16.38
CA VAL A 4 25.32 -21.46 -16.68
C VAL A 4 24.10 -21.13 -15.81
N LEU A 5 24.33 -20.53 -14.63
CA LEU A 5 23.27 -20.20 -13.67
C LEU A 5 22.47 -18.94 -14.09
N ILE A 6 23.07 -18.05 -14.88
CA ILE A 6 22.42 -16.81 -15.38
C ILE A 6 21.49 -17.11 -16.57
N LEU A 7 21.80 -18.12 -17.39
CA LEU A 7 20.93 -18.55 -18.49
C LEU A 7 19.68 -19.30 -18.01
N GLY A 8 19.73 -19.97 -16.86
CA GLY A 8 18.58 -20.68 -16.29
C GLY A 8 17.44 -19.77 -15.81
N ILE A 9 17.76 -18.56 -15.34
CA ILE A 9 16.75 -17.60 -14.84
C ILE A 9 16.03 -16.89 -16.01
N ILE A 10 16.70 -16.67 -17.15
CA ILE A 10 16.13 -15.98 -18.32
C ILE A 10 15.18 -16.89 -19.12
N ILE A 11 15.40 -18.22 -19.11
CA ILE A 11 14.55 -19.18 -19.82
C ILE A 11 13.23 -19.48 -19.09
N CYS A 12 13.11 -19.13 -17.81
CA CYS A 12 11.88 -19.36 -17.02
C CYS A 12 10.73 -18.40 -17.37
N CYS A 13 10.98 -17.33 -18.14
CA CYS A 13 9.96 -16.34 -18.49
C CYS A 13 9.11 -16.66 -19.74
N MET A 14 9.38 -17.75 -20.48
CA MET A 14 8.79 -17.89 -21.83
C MET A 14 7.92 -19.13 -22.12
N THR A 15 7.62 -20.01 -21.17
CA THR A 15 6.60 -21.06 -21.42
C THR A 15 5.80 -21.42 -20.18
N ALA A 16 4.64 -20.78 -20.01
CA ALA A 16 3.60 -21.25 -19.09
C ALA A 16 2.21 -20.97 -19.69
N ASN A 17 1.91 -21.62 -20.83
CA ASN A 17 0.54 -21.92 -21.21
C ASN A 17 0.34 -23.43 -20.99
N ALA A 18 0.07 -23.80 -19.75
CA ALA A 18 -0.45 -25.11 -19.40
C ALA A 18 -1.90 -24.91 -18.93
N GLU A 19 -2.81 -25.57 -19.64
CA GLU A 19 -4.24 -25.63 -19.34
C GLU A 19 -4.44 -26.20 -17.91
N PRO A 20 -5.33 -25.61 -17.09
CA PRO A 20 -5.48 -26.03 -15.70
C PRO A 20 -6.29 -27.33 -15.63
N THR A 21 -5.60 -28.46 -15.59
CA THR A 21 -6.19 -29.72 -15.11
C THR A 21 -6.56 -29.51 -13.65
N VAL A 22 -7.87 -29.51 -13.35
CA VAL A 22 -8.42 -29.35 -12.00
C VAL A 22 -8.10 -30.61 -11.19
N GLU A 23 -6.88 -30.71 -10.69
CA GLU A 23 -6.54 -31.59 -9.59
C GLU A 23 -6.90 -30.84 -8.30
N ARG A 24 -7.97 -31.30 -7.65
CA ARG A 24 -8.53 -30.72 -6.44
C ARG A 24 -7.60 -31.00 -5.25
N ASN A 25 -6.48 -30.28 -5.21
CA ASN A 25 -5.60 -30.16 -4.05
C ASN A 25 -5.24 -28.67 -3.91
N GLN A 26 -6.26 -27.86 -3.62
CA GLN A 26 -6.09 -26.43 -3.41
C GLN A 26 -5.33 -26.21 -2.10
N LEU A 27 -4.01 -26.03 -2.23
CA LEU A 27 -3.17 -25.46 -1.19
C LEU A 27 -3.75 -24.09 -0.83
N GLY A 28 -4.28 -23.98 0.39
CA GLY A 28 -4.87 -22.74 0.86
C GLY A 28 -3.78 -21.70 1.15
N PHE A 29 -4.13 -20.42 1.14
CA PHE A 29 -3.25 -19.34 1.61
C PHE A 29 -2.66 -19.62 3.01
N ARG A 30 -3.39 -20.38 3.84
CA ARG A 30 -2.94 -20.87 5.15
C ARG A 30 -1.81 -21.91 5.07
N ASP A 31 -1.75 -22.72 4.03
CA ASP A 31 -0.70 -23.72 3.83
C ASP A 31 0.62 -23.05 3.41
N TRP A 32 0.53 -21.93 2.69
CA TRP A 32 1.68 -21.08 2.36
C TRP A 32 2.29 -20.36 3.55
N LEU A 33 1.50 -20.10 4.60
CA LEU A 33 1.94 -19.41 5.83
C LEU A 33 2.23 -20.37 7.00
N GLY A 34 2.32 -21.69 6.76
CA GLY A 34 2.74 -22.67 7.75
C GLY A 34 1.62 -23.49 8.38
N GLY A 35 0.63 -23.88 7.59
CA GLY A 35 -0.41 -24.83 8.00
C GLY A 35 0.01 -26.29 7.75
N ARG A 36 0.08 -27.07 8.85
CA ARG A 36 0.28 -28.54 8.93
C ARG A 36 1.68 -29.09 8.65
N SER A 37 2.41 -29.27 9.75
CA SER A 37 3.27 -30.42 10.08
C SER A 37 4.17 -30.97 8.97
N GLY A 38 5.45 -30.59 9.02
CA GLY A 38 6.55 -31.33 8.40
C GLY A 38 7.38 -30.52 7.42
N SER A 39 8.34 -29.76 7.93
CA SER A 39 9.62 -29.42 7.29
C SER A 39 9.69 -29.20 5.76
N ALA A 40 8.78 -28.44 5.16
CA ALA A 40 8.97 -27.90 3.82
C ALA A 40 8.62 -26.42 3.81
N PHE A 41 9.65 -25.57 3.84
CA PHE A 41 9.62 -24.12 3.68
C PHE A 41 9.22 -23.26 4.91
N ASN A 42 10.09 -23.23 5.91
CA ASN A 42 10.25 -22.09 6.83
C ASN A 42 10.81 -20.84 6.10
N LEU A 43 10.27 -20.48 4.92
CA LEU A 43 10.73 -19.30 4.15
C LEU A 43 10.34 -17.98 4.82
N LEU A 44 9.27 -17.99 5.62
CA LEU A 44 8.76 -16.82 6.33
C LEU A 44 8.80 -17.05 7.83
N ASP A 45 9.92 -16.67 8.45
CA ASP A 45 10.05 -16.61 9.90
C ASP A 45 9.09 -15.54 10.47
N ARG A 46 8.03 -15.98 11.15
CA ARG A 46 7.03 -15.07 11.74
C ARG A 46 7.61 -14.17 12.82
N SER A 47 8.70 -14.56 13.49
CA SER A 47 9.36 -13.70 14.49
C SER A 47 9.97 -12.44 13.86
N ARG A 48 10.15 -12.44 12.53
CA ARG A 48 10.68 -11.32 11.74
C ARG A 48 9.60 -10.50 11.05
N LEU A 49 8.34 -10.92 11.15
CA LEU A 49 7.19 -10.26 10.56
C LEU A 49 6.50 -9.40 11.62
N THR A 50 6.30 -8.12 11.32
CA THR A 50 5.52 -7.18 12.13
C THR A 50 4.35 -6.68 11.30
N VAL A 51 3.14 -6.74 11.84
CA VAL A 51 1.95 -6.19 11.19
C VAL A 51 1.31 -5.20 12.15
N GLN A 52 1.08 -3.98 11.68
CA GLN A 52 0.44 -2.91 12.44
C GLN A 52 -0.77 -2.41 11.68
N HIS A 53 -1.90 -2.28 12.37
CA HIS A 53 -3.12 -1.72 11.82
C HIS A 53 -3.38 -0.37 12.47
N ASN A 54 -3.70 0.64 11.68
CA ASN A 54 -4.02 1.98 12.12
C ASN A 54 -5.36 2.41 11.51
N ILE A 55 -6.24 2.95 12.35
CA ILE A 55 -7.54 3.47 11.94
C ILE A 55 -7.64 4.89 12.46
N SER A 56 -7.87 5.83 11.55
CA SER A 56 -7.95 7.26 11.85
C SER A 56 -9.23 7.85 11.26
N PHE A 57 -9.85 8.77 11.99
CA PHE A 57 -11.05 9.48 11.56
C PHE A 57 -10.82 10.99 11.73
N GLY A 58 -11.20 11.77 10.74
CA GLY A 58 -11.07 13.22 10.75
C GLY A 58 -12.35 13.89 10.27
N ILE A 59 -12.77 14.92 11.00
CA ILE A 59 -13.85 15.82 10.62
C ILE A 59 -13.29 17.24 10.57
N SER A 60 -13.64 17.96 9.51
CA SER A 60 -13.36 19.39 9.39
C SER A 60 -14.66 20.09 9.04
N SER A 61 -14.98 21.19 9.73
CA SER A 61 -16.20 21.96 9.55
C SER A 61 -15.88 23.45 9.42
N GLY A 62 -16.68 24.15 8.60
CA GLY A 62 -16.58 25.59 8.38
C GLY A 62 -17.90 26.17 7.88
N SER A 63 -17.94 27.48 7.64
CA SER A 63 -19.17 28.21 7.24
C SER A 63 -19.81 27.71 5.94
N GLY A 64 -19.05 27.01 5.08
CA GLY A 64 -19.52 26.47 3.79
C GLY A 64 -19.81 24.96 3.77
N GLY A 65 -19.66 24.25 4.90
CA GLY A 65 -19.93 22.82 4.99
C GLY A 65 -18.95 22.05 5.87
N SER A 66 -19.07 20.72 5.89
CA SER A 66 -18.16 19.84 6.64
C SER A 66 -17.67 18.69 5.76
N ILE A 67 -16.45 18.22 6.00
CA ILE A 67 -15.90 17.01 5.38
C ILE A 67 -15.58 16.01 6.48
N ALA A 68 -16.02 14.76 6.28
CA ALA A 68 -15.62 13.62 7.11
C ALA A 68 -14.80 12.63 6.27
N ARG A 69 -13.65 12.21 6.82
CA ARG A 69 -12.75 11.22 6.21
C ARG A 69 -12.35 10.18 7.22
N SER A 70 -12.22 8.95 6.75
CA SER A 70 -11.62 7.84 7.48
C SER A 70 -10.42 7.31 6.69
N LEU A 71 -9.40 6.85 7.41
CA LEU A 71 -8.24 6.18 6.87
C LEU A 71 -8.02 4.90 7.65
N TYR A 72 -8.02 3.79 6.94
CA TYR A 72 -7.54 2.51 7.43
C TYR A 72 -6.19 2.23 6.79
N ALA A 73 -5.14 1.99 7.57
CA ALA A 73 -3.81 1.65 7.07
C ALA A 73 -3.26 0.40 7.75
N THR A 74 -2.57 -0.42 6.98
CA THR A 74 -1.84 -1.60 7.44
C THR A 74 -0.38 -1.48 7.02
N THR A 75 0.51 -1.56 7.99
CA THR A 75 1.95 -1.58 7.77
C THR A 75 2.47 -2.99 8.03
N ILE A 76 3.14 -3.57 7.05
CA ILE A 76 3.72 -4.91 7.10
C ILE A 76 5.24 -4.75 7.02
N GLY A 77 5.92 -4.93 8.14
CA GLY A 77 7.37 -4.98 8.21
C GLY A 77 7.88 -6.42 8.17
N TYR A 78 8.92 -6.68 7.39
CA TYR A 78 9.62 -7.96 7.36
C TYR A 78 11.13 -7.77 7.42
N LYS A 79 11.77 -8.41 8.40
CA LYS A 79 13.23 -8.40 8.52
C LYS A 79 13.83 -9.57 7.73
N LEU A 80 14.39 -9.28 6.56
CA LEU A 80 15.03 -10.29 5.71
C LEU A 80 16.26 -10.88 6.41
N SER A 81 17.12 -10.02 6.94
CA SER A 81 18.34 -10.38 7.66
C SER A 81 18.76 -9.23 8.57
N ASP A 82 19.71 -9.46 9.47
CA ASP A 82 20.47 -8.33 10.02
C ASP A 82 21.52 -7.92 8.98
N PRO A 83 21.48 -6.70 8.41
CA PRO A 83 20.74 -5.50 8.83
C PRO A 83 19.73 -4.96 7.78
N VAL A 84 19.01 -5.83 7.09
CA VAL A 84 18.08 -5.50 6.00
C VAL A 84 16.61 -5.69 6.44
N SER A 85 15.80 -4.65 6.30
CA SER A 85 14.34 -4.73 6.50
C SER A 85 13.55 -4.16 5.32
N LEU A 86 12.38 -4.76 5.12
CA LEU A 86 11.37 -4.33 4.16
C LEU A 86 10.14 -3.86 4.91
N THR A 87 9.49 -2.82 4.42
CA THR A 87 8.20 -2.35 4.93
C THR A 87 7.26 -2.09 3.77
N PHE A 88 6.04 -2.60 3.88
CA PHE A 88 4.95 -2.32 2.96
C PHE A 88 3.85 -1.57 3.69
N LEU A 89 3.33 -0.52 3.06
CA LEU A 89 2.20 0.26 3.57
C LEU A 89 1.01 0.07 2.61
N LEU A 90 -0.13 -0.30 3.17
CA LEU A 90 -1.39 -0.45 2.44
C LEU A 90 -2.48 0.31 3.19
N GLY A 91 -2.93 1.41 2.62
CA GLY A 91 -3.96 2.27 3.16
C GLY A 91 -5.17 2.38 2.25
N PHE A 92 -6.33 2.54 2.86
CA PHE A 92 -7.60 2.81 2.23
C PHE A 92 -8.24 4.01 2.93
N GLN A 93 -8.38 5.10 2.20
CA GLN A 93 -9.05 6.30 2.65
C GLN A 93 -10.44 6.36 2.03
N ASN A 94 -11.45 6.63 2.86
CA ASN A 94 -12.83 6.81 2.45
C ASN A 94 -13.35 8.15 2.96
N SER A 95 -14.00 8.92 2.08
CA SER A 95 -14.81 10.06 2.46
C SER A 95 -16.28 9.69 2.22
N ARG A 96 -17.12 9.88 3.23
CA ARG A 96 -18.58 9.62 3.15
C ARG A 96 -19.41 10.89 3.20
N TYR A 97 -18.78 12.01 3.53
CA TYR A 97 -19.47 13.26 3.73
C TYR A 97 -18.60 14.40 3.25
N SER A 98 -19.13 15.14 2.29
CA SER A 98 -18.60 16.42 1.82
C SER A 98 -19.79 17.37 1.68
N GLY A 99 -20.12 18.06 2.77
CA GLY A 99 -21.07 19.17 2.72
C GLY A 99 -20.51 20.24 1.80
N ASN A 100 -21.04 20.32 0.58
CA ASN A 100 -20.89 21.38 -0.42
C ASN A 100 -19.46 21.96 -0.64
N MET A 101 -18.40 21.18 -0.39
CA MET A 101 -17.00 21.63 -0.46
C MET A 101 -16.33 21.36 -1.83
N GLY A 102 -17.09 21.04 -2.87
CA GLY A 102 -16.53 20.72 -4.19
C GLY A 102 -15.69 19.42 -4.25
N ILE A 103 -15.76 18.59 -3.21
CA ILE A 103 -15.17 17.25 -3.13
C ILE A 103 -16.29 16.23 -3.31
N PRO A 104 -16.12 15.15 -4.09
CA PRO A 104 -17.13 14.10 -4.20
C PRO A 104 -17.38 13.43 -2.84
N ALA A 105 -18.65 13.28 -2.46
CA ALA A 105 -19.07 12.69 -1.18
C ALA A 105 -18.71 11.21 -1.02
N ASP A 106 -18.24 10.55 -2.08
CA ASP A 106 -17.84 9.15 -2.14
C ASP A 106 -16.43 8.98 -2.73
N TYR A 107 -15.49 9.84 -2.31
CA TYR A 107 -14.10 9.68 -2.71
C TYR A 107 -13.41 8.57 -1.91
N ASN A 108 -13.09 7.47 -2.60
CA ASN A 108 -12.27 6.38 -2.10
C ASN A 108 -10.90 6.42 -2.76
N SER A 109 -9.86 6.21 -1.98
CA SER A 109 -8.51 6.21 -2.52
C SER A 109 -7.58 5.30 -1.75
N PHE A 110 -6.64 4.69 -2.46
CA PHE A 110 -5.64 3.83 -1.87
C PHE A 110 -4.36 4.62 -1.62
N ILE A 111 -3.73 4.32 -0.49
CA ILE A 111 -2.38 4.75 -0.15
C ILE A 111 -1.52 3.49 -0.24
N GLY A 112 -0.46 3.53 -1.03
CA GLY A 112 0.45 2.40 -1.17
C GLY A 112 1.86 2.87 -0.86
N GLY A 113 2.65 2.06 -0.16
CA GLY A 113 4.04 2.42 0.10
C GLY A 113 4.94 1.20 0.20
N PHE A 114 6.20 1.43 -0.11
CA PHE A 114 7.28 0.47 0.02
C PHE A 114 8.48 1.19 0.60
N ALA A 115 9.10 0.60 1.62
CA ALA A 115 10.37 1.04 2.14
C ALA A 115 11.35 -0.13 2.27
N PHE A 116 12.62 0.14 1.94
CA PHE A 116 13.75 -0.74 2.11
C PHE A 116 14.79 -0.04 2.97
N ASP A 117 15.15 -0.68 4.08
CA ASP A 117 16.15 -0.19 5.02
C ASP A 117 17.34 -1.13 5.05
N TYR A 118 18.54 -0.55 5.01
CA TYR A 118 19.79 -1.29 5.14
C TYR A 118 20.76 -0.54 6.06
N ARG A 119 21.17 -1.18 7.16
CA ARG A 119 22.09 -0.61 8.16
C ARG A 119 23.40 -1.42 8.24
N PRO A 120 24.31 -1.33 7.27
CA PRO A 120 25.52 -2.16 7.23
C PRO A 120 26.40 -2.02 8.47
N ARG A 121 26.43 -0.82 9.08
CA ARG A 121 27.17 -0.49 10.30
C ARG A 121 26.36 0.48 11.17
N LYS A 122 26.77 0.71 12.41
CA LYS A 122 26.03 1.58 13.35
C LYS A 122 25.98 3.06 12.91
N ASP A 123 26.92 3.47 12.08
CA ASP A 123 27.12 4.83 11.57
C ASP A 123 26.57 5.03 10.14
N ILE A 124 26.10 3.97 9.47
CA ILE A 124 25.61 4.03 8.09
C ILE A 124 24.20 3.47 8.01
N TYR A 125 23.27 4.29 7.50
CA TYR A 125 21.87 3.92 7.29
C TYR A 125 21.44 4.32 5.88
N LEU A 126 21.03 3.35 5.08
CA LEU A 126 20.46 3.55 3.76
C LEU A 126 18.96 3.27 3.82
N HIS A 127 18.18 4.19 3.27
CA HIS A 127 16.72 4.12 3.28
C HIS A 127 16.19 4.50 1.90
N PHE A 128 15.36 3.64 1.33
CA PHE A 128 14.68 3.88 0.06
C PHE A 128 13.20 3.73 0.29
N GLU A 129 12.44 4.78 0.00
CA GLU A 129 10.99 4.80 0.17
C GLU A 129 10.31 5.25 -1.11
N LEU A 130 9.23 4.55 -1.46
CA LEU A 130 8.28 4.95 -2.49
C LEU A 130 6.90 4.99 -1.84
N LEU A 131 6.28 6.16 -1.86
CA LEU A 131 4.94 6.37 -1.34
C LEU A 131 4.03 6.88 -2.47
N GLN A 132 2.99 6.11 -2.75
CA GLN A 132 1.88 6.51 -3.58
C GLN A 132 0.75 7.01 -2.67
N SER A 133 0.61 8.33 -2.60
CA SER A 133 -0.57 8.96 -2.00
C SER A 133 -1.60 9.31 -3.07
N PRO A 134 -2.89 9.35 -2.71
CA PRO A 134 -3.95 9.85 -3.57
C PRO A 134 -3.60 11.26 -4.05
N ARG A 135 -3.53 11.44 -5.38
CA ARG A 135 -3.55 12.77 -6.00
C ARG A 135 -4.93 13.36 -5.77
N LEU A 136 -5.15 13.96 -4.60
CA LEU A 136 -6.31 14.82 -4.42
C LEU A 136 -6.03 16.14 -5.10
N LEU A 137 -6.91 16.44 -6.05
CA LEU A 137 -6.99 17.64 -6.86
C LEU A 137 -6.88 18.87 -5.96
N TYR A 138 -5.70 19.49 -5.90
CA TYR A 138 -5.50 20.85 -5.38
C TYR A 138 -6.22 21.93 -6.23
N MET A 139 -7.12 21.54 -7.13
CA MET A 139 -7.71 22.39 -8.17
C MET A 139 -9.16 22.79 -7.94
N ASN A 140 -9.76 22.51 -6.78
CA ASN A 140 -11.04 23.12 -6.43
C ASN A 140 -10.89 23.93 -5.15
N SER A 141 -10.36 25.15 -5.31
CA SER A 141 -10.53 26.20 -4.33
C SER A 141 -12.01 26.60 -4.35
N PRO A 142 -12.76 26.48 -3.23
CA PRO A 142 -14.13 26.96 -3.15
C PRO A 142 -14.26 28.49 -3.22
N TYR A 143 -13.14 29.22 -3.39
CA TYR A 143 -13.12 30.67 -3.56
C TYR A 143 -13.13 31.13 -5.03
N GLN A 144 -13.24 30.22 -6.01
CA GLN A 144 -13.62 30.60 -7.38
C GLN A 144 -15.14 30.74 -7.51
N GLY A 145 -15.72 31.58 -6.65
CA GLY A 145 -17.08 32.08 -6.80
C GLY A 145 -17.04 33.45 -7.46
N ASP A 146 -17.54 33.48 -8.69
CA ASP A 146 -17.90 34.62 -9.54
C ASP A 146 -17.99 36.01 -8.85
N VAL A 147 -16.94 36.83 -8.98
CA VAL A 147 -16.99 38.27 -8.69
C VAL A 147 -17.53 39.03 -9.90
N SER A 148 -18.71 38.66 -10.39
CA SER A 148 -19.46 39.51 -11.33
C SER A 148 -19.88 40.77 -10.57
N PRO A 149 -19.31 41.95 -10.86
CA PRO A 149 -19.51 43.11 -10.02
C PRO A 149 -20.94 43.65 -10.19
N LEU A 150 -21.51 44.03 -9.06
CA LEU A 150 -22.70 44.84 -8.86
C LEU A 150 -22.65 46.15 -9.68
N LEU A 151 -22.88 46.09 -10.99
CA LEU A 151 -23.12 47.25 -11.84
C LEU A 151 -24.26 46.99 -12.82
N LYS A 152 -25.47 46.98 -12.29
CA LYS A 152 -26.65 47.50 -13.00
C LYS A 152 -27.42 48.40 -12.04
N ARG A 153 -27.12 49.69 -12.10
CA ARG A 153 -28.05 50.77 -11.77
C ARG A 153 -28.26 51.57 -13.05
#